data_AF-A0A7Z2K726-F1
#
_entry.id   AF-A0A7Z2K726-F1
#
_cell.length_a   1.000
_cell.length_b   1.000
_cell.length_c   1.000
_cell.angle_alpha   90.00
_cell.angle_beta   90.00
_cell.angle_gamma   90.00
#
_symmetry.space_group_name_H-M   'P 1'
#
loop_
_entity.id
_entity.type
_entity.pdbx_description
1 polymer ?
#
loop_
_entity_poly.entity_id
_entity_poly.type
_entity_poly.pdbx_seq_one_letter_code
_entity_poly.pdbx_strand_id
1 'polypeptide(L)' 'MKEQLDKDAKLCVRWAIGLTAVFIIIFPGIMFITGYEYSLSFFKGWTYVSLGWLFIAGLFIAIRPIVEMINEGKES' A
#
# COMPACT_ATOMS: atom_id res chain seq x y z
N MET A 1 -9.24 -19.85 14.88
CA MET A 1 -9.06 -19.64 13.42
C MET A 1 -9.42 -18.21 13.01
N LYS A 2 -10.65 -17.70 13.25
CA LYS A 2 -11.01 -16.29 12.97
C LYS A 2 -10.12 -15.25 13.68
N GLU A 3 -9.79 -15.45 14.95
CA GLU A 3 -8.97 -14.50 15.72
C GLU A 3 -7.53 -14.35 15.21
N GLN A 4 -6.92 -15.43 14.70
CA GLN A 4 -5.59 -15.38 14.09
C GLN A 4 -5.62 -14.60 12.77
N LEU A 5 -6.61 -14.87 11.90
CA LEU A 5 -6.80 -14.14 10.66
C LEU A 5 -6.99 -12.62 10.89
N ASP A 6 -7.72 -12.23 11.93
CA ASP A 6 -7.92 -10.82 12.28
C ASP A 6 -6.65 -10.13 12.77
N LYS A 7 -5.83 -10.84 13.57
CA LYS A 7 -4.54 -10.33 14.03
C LYS A 7 -3.58 -10.16 12.86
N ASP A 8 -3.53 -11.13 11.95
CA ASP A 8 -2.68 -11.08 10.77
C ASP A 8 -3.13 -9.97 9.81
N ALA A 9 -4.45 -9.79 9.62
CA ALA A 9 -4.99 -8.69 8.82
C ALA A 9 -4.60 -7.31 9.38
N LYS A 10 -4.73 -7.10 10.70
CA LYS A 10 -4.31 -5.85 11.36
C LYS A 10 -2.80 -5.62 11.24
N LEU A 11 -2.00 -6.68 11.37
CA LEU A 11 -0.55 -6.62 11.20
C LEU A 11 -0.19 -6.23 9.76
N CYS A 12 -0.80 -6.86 8.77
CA CYS A 12 -0.63 -6.54 7.35
C CYS A 12 -1.00 -5.09 7.03
N VAL A 13 -2.14 -4.60 7.53
CA VAL A 13 -2.54 -3.20 7.32
C VAL A 13 -1.52 -2.24 7.95
N ARG A 14 -1.06 -2.53 9.18
CA ARG A 14 -0.05 -1.71 9.85
C ARG A 14 1.27 -1.66 9.08
N TRP A 15 1.72 -2.80 8.56
CA TRP A 15 2.92 -2.86 7.72
C TRP A 15 2.71 -2.17 6.37
N ALA A 16 1.55 -2.34 5.73
CA ALA A 16 1.25 -1.66 4.48
C ALA A 16 1.30 -0.13 4.63
N ILE A 17 0.71 0.41 5.70
CA ILE A 17 0.77 1.84 6.03
C ILE A 17 2.21 2.27 6.33
N GLY A 18 2.92 1.52 7.18
CA GLY A 18 4.31 1.84 7.55
C GLY A 18 5.27 1.83 6.36
N LEU A 19 5.19 0.80 5.52
CA LEU A 19 5.99 0.68 4.30
C LEU A 19 5.65 1.78 3.30
N THR A 20 4.37 2.14 3.16
CA THR A 20 3.97 3.27 2.32
C THR A 20 4.56 4.58 2.84
N ALA A 21 4.49 4.85 4.14
CA ALA A 21 5.07 6.05 4.73
C ALA A 21 6.60 6.10 4.56
N VAL A 22 7.29 4.97 4.79
CA VAL A 22 8.75 4.91 4.67
C VAL A 22 9.19 5.05 3.21
N PHE A 23 8.69 4.19 2.34
CA PHE A 23 9.12 4.18 0.95
C PHE A 23 8.60 5.38 0.20
N ILE A 24 7.29 5.65 0.21
CA ILE A 24 6.69 6.66 -0.68
C ILE A 24 6.92 8.09 -0.19
N ILE A 25 7.00 8.32 1.13
CA ILE A 25 7.05 9.67 1.70
C ILE A 25 8.43 10.00 2.27
N ILE A 26 8.90 9.21 3.24
CA ILE A 26 10.13 9.52 3.98
C ILE A 26 11.36 9.43 3.08
N PHE A 27 11.49 8.38 2.28
CA PHE A 27 12.65 8.19 1.41
C PHE A 27 12.88 9.36 0.42
N PRO A 28 11.92 9.77 -0.42
CA PRO A 28 12.09 10.95 -1.27
C PRO A 28 12.13 12.26 -0.48
N GLY A 29 11.44 12.34 0.67
CA GLY A 29 11.44 13.50 1.55
C GLY A 29 12.84 13.80 2.12
N ILE A 30 13.54 12.78 2.63
CA ILE A 30 14.91 12.91 3.13
C ILE A 30 15.83 13.37 2.00
N MET A 31 15.77 12.70 0.85
CA MET A 31 16.61 13.06 -0.30
C MET A 31 16.37 14.50 -0.78
N PHE A 32 15.12 14.99 -0.73
CA PHE A 32 14.80 16.39 -1.02
C PHE A 32 15.41 17.36 0.02
N ILE A 33 15.31 17.03 1.32
CA ILE A 33 15.85 17.85 2.42
C ILE A 33 17.39 17.91 2.34
N THR A 34 18.05 16.82 1.94
CA THR A 34 19.51 16.77 1.82
C THR A 34 20.07 17.52 0.61
N GLY A 35 19.22 18.15 -0.21
CA GLY A 35 19.64 18.87 -1.41
C GLY A 35 20.08 17.96 -2.55
N TYR A 36 19.59 16.71 -2.59
CA TYR A 36 19.89 15.81 -3.70
C TYR A 36 19.22 16.32 -4.98
N GLU A 37 20.01 16.56 -6.03
CA GLU A 37 19.46 16.95 -7.33
C GLU A 37 18.92 15.74 -8.08
N TYR A 38 17.60 15.73 -8.26
CA TYR A 38 16.93 14.66 -8.99
C TYR A 38 17.06 14.85 -10.49
N SER A 39 17.46 13.80 -11.19
CA SER A 39 17.19 13.73 -12.62
C SER A 39 15.69 13.59 -12.87
N LEU A 40 15.20 14.17 -13.97
CA LEU A 40 13.81 14.03 -14.39
C LEU A 40 13.41 12.54 -14.54
N SER A 41 14.35 11.70 -14.96
CA SER A 41 14.14 10.25 -15.10
C SER A 41 13.90 9.56 -13.76
N PHE A 42 14.67 9.92 -12.72
CA PHE A 42 14.45 9.39 -11.37
C PHE A 42 13.07 9.78 -10.83
N PHE A 43 12.71 11.07 -10.95
CA PHE A 43 11.41 11.55 -10.49
C PHE A 43 10.24 10.85 -11.19
N LYS A 44 10.34 10.68 -12.52
CA LYS A 44 9.32 9.94 -13.30
C LYS A 44 9.22 8.49 -12.85
N GLY A 45 10.34 7.78 -12.77
CA GLY A 45 10.37 6.38 -12.34
C GLY A 45 9.77 6.20 -10.94
N TRP A 46 10.16 7.09 -10.02
CA TRP A 46 9.63 7.11 -8.66
C TRP A 46 8.13 7.39 -8.59
N THR A 47 7.63 8.31 -9.41
CA THR A 47 6.20 8.61 -9.52
C THR A 47 5.42 7.38 -10.00
N TYR A 48 5.92 6.66 -11.01
CA TYR A 48 5.28 5.42 -11.47
C TYR A 48 5.26 4.33 -10.39
N VAL A 49 6.36 4.15 -9.65
CA VAL A 49 6.42 3.19 -8.55
C VAL A 49 5.41 3.55 -7.46
N SER A 50 5.33 4.83 -7.09
CA SER A 50 4.41 5.32 -6.07
C SER A 50 2.94 5.13 -6.47
N LEU A 51 2.58 5.47 -7.71
CA LEU A 51 1.23 5.27 -8.23
C LEU A 51 0.88 3.79 -8.37
N GLY A 52 1.82 2.96 -8.86
CA GLY A 52 1.64 1.52 -8.97
C GLY A 52 1.43 0.88 -7.59
N TRP A 53 2.21 1.28 -6.58
CA TRP A 53 2.05 0.81 -5.21
C TRP A 53 0.67 1.16 -4.65
N LEU A 54 0.21 2.41 -4.82
CA LEU A 54 -1.12 2.83 -4.38
C LEU A 54 -2.24 2.05 -5.07
N PHE A 55 -2.11 1.80 -6.38
CA PHE A 55 -3.12 1.04 -7.13
C PHE A 55 -3.21 -0.41 -6.65
N ILE A 56 -2.07 -1.08 -6.49
CA ILE A 56 -2.02 -2.46 -6.00
C ILE A 56 -2.54 -2.53 -4.57
N ALA A 57 -2.07 -1.67 -3.67
CA ALA A 57 -2.54 -1.63 -2.28
C ALA A 57 -4.05 -1.37 -2.20
N GLY A 58 -4.57 -0.43 -2.99
CA GLY A 58 -5.99 -0.13 -3.08
C GLY A 58 -6.82 -1.33 -3.55
N LEU A 59 -6.36 -2.04 -4.58
CA LEU A 59 -7.01 -3.26 -5.07
C LEU A 59 -7.05 -4.35 -3.99
N PHE A 60 -5.94 -4.62 -3.30
CA PHE A 60 -5.90 -5.63 -2.24
C PHE A 60 -6.86 -5.31 -1.08
N ILE A 61 -6.96 -4.03 -0.71
CA ILE A 61 -7.90 -3.58 0.32
C ILE A 61 -9.36 -3.72 -0.16
N ALA A 62 -9.65 -3.34 -1.41
CA ALA A 62 -10.99 -3.36 -1.98
C ALA A 62 -11.51 -4.77 -2.30
N ILE A 63 -10.64 -5.71 -2.69
CA ILE A 63 -11.05 -7.09 -3.04
C ILE A 63 -11.62 -7.83 -1.83
N ARG A 64 -11.09 -7.60 -0.62
CA ARG A 64 -11.52 -8.33 0.59
C ARG A 64 -13.02 -8.16 0.90
N PRO A 65 -13.59 -6.93 1.00
CA PRO A 65 -15.03 -6.77 1.22
C PRO A 65 -15.86 -7.28 0.04
N ILE A 66 -15.36 -7.17 -1.20
CA ILE A 66 -16.06 -7.70 -2.38
C ILE A 66 -16.20 -9.22 -2.29
N VAL A 67 -15.13 -9.92 -1.89
CA VAL A 67 -15.15 -11.37 -1.71
C VAL A 67 -16.07 -11.80 -0.57
N GLU A 68 -16.07 -11.06 0.56
CA GLU A 68 -17.02 -11.30 1.66
C GLU A 68 -18.47 -11.14 1.19
N MET A 69 -18.81 -10.05 0.49
CA MET A 69 -20.15 -9.82 -0.05
C MET A 69 -20.61 -10.91 -1.04
N ILE A 70 -19.72 -11.39 -1.91
CA ILE A 70 -20.03 -12.46 -2.87
C ILE A 70 -20.28 -13.79 -2.15
N ASN A 71 -19.54 -14.08 -1.08
CA ASN A 71 -19.71 -15.32 -0.33
C ASN A 71 -20.99 -15.30 0.52
N GLU A 72 -21.34 -14.17 1.15
CA GLU A 72 -22.61 -14.02 1.88
C GLU A 72 -23.83 -14.16 0.96
N GLY A 73 -23.76 -13.61 -0.26
CA GLY A 73 -24.83 -13.76 -1.26
C GLY A 73 -24.98 -15.17 -1.84
N LYS A 74 -24.05 -16.09 -1.57
CA LYS A 74 -24.10 -17.50 -2.00
C LYS A 74 -24.60 -18.46 -0.91
N GLU A 75 -24.62 -18.03 0.35
CA GLU A 75 -25.16 -18.82 1.48
C GLU A 75 -26.64 -18.54 1.77
N SER A 76 -27.28 -17.61 1.04
CA SER A 76 -28.73 -17.34 1.05
C SER A 76 -29.44 -17.99 -0.14
#